data_AF-A0ABD5N317-F1
#
_entry.id   AF-A0ABD5N317-F1
#
_cell.length_a   1.000
_cell.length_b   1.000
_cell.length_c   1.000
_cell.angle_alpha   90.00
_cell.angle_beta   90.00
_cell.angle_gamma   90.00
#
_symmetry.space_group_name_H-M   'P 1'
#
loop_
_entity.id
_entity.type
_entity.pdbx_description
1 polymer ?
#
loop_
_entity_poly.entity_id
_entity_poly.type
_entity_poly.pdbx_seq_one_letter_code
_entity_poly.pdbx_strand_id
1 'polypeptide(L)'
;MAHELIPFIEGVLKISNIILALIAIIISVSMFALRTKEETLRPWKVLIFVVIFFAIQEILGALRAFQIYESPFLTHIVPTIILGLMIRALILQQNLNLLKKK
;
A
#
# COMPACT_ATOMS: atom_id res chain seq x y z
N MET A 1 -21.09 -10.59 -27.49
CA MET A 1 -21.30 -9.78 -26.26
C MET A 1 -20.18 -9.92 -25.24
N ALA A 2 -19.68 -11.12 -24.90
CA ALA A 2 -18.58 -11.27 -23.92
C ALA A 2 -17.23 -10.68 -24.38
N HIS A 3 -16.96 -10.66 -25.70
CA HIS A 3 -15.69 -10.17 -26.27
C HIS A 3 -15.44 -8.66 -26.09
N GLU A 4 -16.47 -7.83 -25.92
CA GLU A 4 -16.31 -6.37 -25.72
C GLU A 4 -16.26 -5.97 -24.25
N LEU A 5 -16.70 -6.85 -23.35
CA LEU A 5 -16.75 -6.56 -21.91
C LEU A 5 -15.35 -6.58 -21.27
N ILE A 6 -14.49 -7.48 -21.74
CA ILE A 6 -13.11 -7.66 -21.22
C ILE A 6 -12.27 -6.38 -21.37
N PRO A 7 -12.13 -5.76 -22.56
CA PRO A 7 -11.33 -4.56 -22.72
C PRO A 7 -11.91 -3.35 -21.95
N PHE A 8 -13.24 -3.27 -21.80
CA PHE A 8 -13.88 -2.23 -20.99
C PHE A 8 -13.53 -2.37 -19.51
N ILE A 9 -13.62 -3.58 -18.95
CA ILE A 9 -13.27 -3.86 -17.55
C ILE A 9 -11.78 -3.58 -17.30
N GLU A 10 -10.89 -3.97 -18.22
CA GLU A 10 -9.47 -3.65 -18.14
C GLU A 10 -9.20 -2.14 -18.13
N GLY A 11 -9.91 -1.38 -18.97
CA GLY A 11 -9.81 0.09 -19.01
C GLY A 11 -10.21 0.72 -17.68
N VAL A 12 -11.34 0.29 -17.10
CA VAL A 12 -11.81 0.77 -15.80
C VAL A 12 -10.82 0.42 -14.70
N LEU A 13 -10.29 -0.80 -14.66
CA LEU A 13 -9.29 -1.23 -13.68
C LEU A 13 -8.01 -0.37 -13.73
N LYS A 14 -7.52 -0.07 -14.93
CA LYS A 14 -6.33 0.79 -15.11
C LYS A 14 -6.57 2.20 -14.57
N ILE A 15 -7.73 2.79 -14.85
CA ILE A 15 -8.11 4.13 -14.36
C ILE A 15 -8.26 4.12 -12.83
N SER A 16 -8.93 3.10 -12.27
CA SER A 16 -9.11 2.95 -10.83
C SER A 16 -7.78 2.84 -10.09
N ASN A 17 -6.81 2.09 -10.64
CA ASN A 17 -5.48 1.96 -10.03
C ASN A 17 -4.75 3.31 -9.96
N ILE A 18 -4.81 4.13 -11.02
CA ILE A 18 -4.19 5.46 -11.02
C ILE A 18 -4.81 6.36 -9.94
N ILE A 19 -6.14 6.35 -9.82
CA ILE A 19 -6.85 7.13 -8.80
C ILE A 19 -6.47 6.65 -7.39
N LEU A 20 -6.44 5.33 -7.17
CA LEU A 20 -6.03 4.72 -5.90
C LEU A 20 -4.59 5.08 -5.53
N ALA A 21 -3.66 5.05 -6.49
CA ALA A 21 -2.27 5.44 -6.27
C ALA A 21 -2.15 6.91 -5.85
N LEU A 22 -2.93 7.82 -6.47
CA LEU A 22 -2.97 9.24 -6.07
C LEU A 22 -3.49 9.41 -4.64
N ILE A 23 -4.58 8.72 -4.27
CA ILE A 23 -5.12 8.77 -2.91
C ILE A 23 -4.09 8.23 -1.90
N ALA A 24 -3.41 7.13 -2.22
CA ALA A 24 -2.39 6.55 -1.37
C ALA A 24 -1.22 7.53 -1.13
N ILE A 25 -0.79 8.26 -2.17
CA ILE A 25 0.23 9.32 -2.06
C ILE A 25 -0.23 10.42 -1.11
N ILE A 26 -1.47 10.91 -1.27
CA ILE A 26 -2.03 11.97 -0.40
C ILE A 26 -2.06 11.52 1.07
N ILE A 27 -2.55 10.30 1.33
CA ILE A 27 -2.59 9.72 2.68
C ILE A 27 -1.16 9.61 3.25
N SER A 28 -0.21 9.09 2.46
CA SER A 28 1.18 8.96 2.88
C SER A 28 1.79 10.31 3.26
N VAL A 29 1.65 11.33 2.42
CA VAL A 29 2.19 12.68 2.69
C VAL A 29 1.53 13.32 3.92
N SER A 30 0.21 13.23 4.04
CA SER A 30 -0.53 13.79 5.19
C SER A 30 -0.12 13.15 6.51
N MET A 31 0.12 11.84 6.50
CA MET A 31 0.66 11.13 7.65
C MET A 31 2.03 11.72 8.03
N PHE A 32 2.97 11.82 7.09
CA PHE A 32 4.31 12.36 7.39
C PHE A 32 4.28 13.80 7.94
N ALA A 33 3.36 14.64 7.47
CA ALA A 33 3.22 16.02 7.93
C ALA A 33 2.78 16.14 9.41
N LEU A 34 1.97 15.20 9.91
CA LEU A 34 1.44 15.21 11.29
C LEU A 34 2.47 14.83 12.36
N ARG A 35 3.67 14.37 11.97
CA ARG A 35 4.55 13.58 12.84
C ARG A 35 5.82 14.29 13.32
N THR A 36 5.90 15.60 13.20
CA THR A 36 7.13 16.36 13.48
C THR A 36 7.41 16.62 14.97
N LYS A 37 6.57 16.19 15.93
CA LYS A 37 6.73 16.59 17.34
C LYS A 37 6.84 15.50 18.40
N GLU A 38 6.76 14.20 18.09
CA GLU A 38 6.84 13.16 19.14
C GLU A 38 7.83 12.01 18.82
N GLU A 39 8.67 11.69 19.81
CA GLU A 39 9.74 10.67 19.81
C GLU A 39 9.28 9.20 19.60
N THR A 40 8.04 8.97 19.19
CA THR A 40 7.52 7.62 18.89
C THR A 40 7.94 7.19 17.49
N LEU A 41 9.26 7.15 17.23
CA LEU A 41 9.83 6.94 15.89
C LEU A 41 9.65 5.50 15.35
N ARG A 42 9.45 4.50 16.23
CA ARG A 42 9.51 3.06 15.87
C ARG A 42 8.41 2.58 14.90
N PRO A 43 7.11 2.90 15.05
CA PRO A 43 6.05 2.37 14.18
C PRO A 43 6.22 2.78 12.72
N TRP A 44 6.79 3.95 12.49
CA TRP A 44 6.93 4.46 11.14
C TRP A 44 8.15 3.93 10.40
N LYS A 45 9.16 3.42 11.12
CA LYS A 45 10.18 2.62 10.46
C LYS A 45 9.54 1.42 9.77
N VAL A 46 8.54 0.81 10.41
CA VAL A 46 7.75 -0.29 9.81
C VAL A 46 6.89 0.21 8.66
N LEU A 47 6.25 1.38 8.78
CA LEU A 47 5.45 1.96 7.69
C LEU A 47 6.28 2.34 6.46
N ILE A 48 7.55 2.75 6.62
CA ILE A 48 8.44 2.98 5.47
C ILE A 48 8.63 1.68 4.68
N PHE A 49 8.84 0.54 5.35
CA PHE A 49 8.91 -0.74 4.66
C PHE A 49 7.58 -1.07 3.96
N VAL A 50 6.44 -0.80 4.60
CA VAL A 50 5.11 -0.97 3.96
C VAL A 50 5.00 -0.17 2.67
N VAL A 51 5.41 1.12 2.68
CA VAL A 51 5.37 1.98 1.49
C VAL A 51 6.27 1.45 0.38
N ILE A 52 7.45 0.93 0.72
CA ILE A 52 8.36 0.31 -0.26
C ILE A 52 7.72 -0.93 -0.89
N PHE A 53 7.16 -1.84 -0.09
CA PHE A 53 6.46 -3.02 -0.61
C PHE A 53 5.24 -2.65 -1.46
N PHE A 54 4.51 -1.61 -1.05
CA PHE A 54 3.38 -1.08 -1.81
C PHE A 54 3.82 -0.52 -3.17
N ALA A 55 4.91 0.26 -3.21
CA ALA A 55 5.45 0.76 -4.49
C ALA A 55 5.89 -0.38 -5.42
N ILE A 56 6.53 -1.43 -4.87
CA ILE A 56 6.88 -2.64 -5.64
C ILE A 56 5.60 -3.31 -6.19
N GLN A 57 4.55 -3.44 -5.37
CA GLN A 57 3.27 -4.01 -5.80
C GLN A 57 2.65 -3.20 -6.95
N GLU A 58 2.68 -1.87 -6.89
CA GLU A 58 2.16 -1.00 -7.95
C GLU A 58 2.97 -1.17 -9.25
N ILE A 59 4.30 -1.27 -9.16
CA ILE A 59 5.16 -1.55 -10.34
C ILE A 59 4.81 -2.90 -10.95
N LEU A 60 4.65 -3.95 -10.12
CA LEU A 60 4.25 -5.28 -10.60
C LEU A 60 2.84 -5.26 -11.21
N GLY A 61 1.92 -4.51 -10.61
CA GLY A 61 0.57 -4.29 -11.12
C GLY A 61 0.58 -3.60 -12.49
N ALA A 62 1.42 -2.58 -12.65
CA ALA A 62 1.61 -1.89 -13.92
C ALA A 62 2.21 -2.82 -14.98
N LEU A 63 3.29 -3.54 -14.65
CA LEU A 63 3.92 -4.51 -15.57
C LEU A 63 2.93 -5.59 -16.05
N ARG A 64 2.06 -6.07 -15.15
CA ARG A 64 0.98 -6.99 -15.49
C ARG A 64 -0.06 -6.34 -16.41
N ALA A 65 -0.45 -5.09 -16.13
CA ALA A 65 -1.41 -4.34 -16.94
C ALA A 65 -0.93 -4.05 -18.38
N PHE A 66 0.39 -4.04 -18.59
CA PHE A 66 1.03 -3.96 -19.91
C PHE A 66 1.40 -5.32 -20.51
N GLN A 67 1.03 -6.43 -19.86
CA GLN A 67 1.38 -7.80 -20.25
C GLN A 67 2.90 -8.04 -20.41
N ILE A 68 3.74 -7.27 -19.70
CA ILE A 68 5.21 -7.41 -19.74
C ILE A 68 5.67 -8.54 -18.81
N TYR A 69 4.98 -8.73 -17.68
CA TYR A 69 5.30 -9.75 -16.70
C TYR A 69 4.05 -10.22 -15.96
N GLU A 70 3.86 -11.53 -15.88
CA GLU A 70 2.77 -12.14 -15.13
C GLU A 70 3.32 -13.17 -14.14
N SER A 71 3.04 -12.97 -12.85
CA SER A 71 3.29 -13.95 -11.82
C SER A 71 2.09 -14.03 -10.89
N PRO A 72 1.32 -15.14 -10.91
CA PRO A 72 0.14 -15.28 -10.05
C PRO A 72 0.52 -15.31 -8.57
N PHE A 73 1.71 -15.79 -8.21
CA PHE A 73 2.13 -15.89 -6.81
C PHE A 73 2.52 -14.54 -6.20
N LEU A 74 3.27 -13.70 -6.94
CA LEU A 74 3.74 -12.41 -6.41
C LEU A 74 2.56 -11.47 -6.09
N THR A 75 1.51 -11.51 -6.91
CA THR A 75 0.33 -10.66 -6.72
C THR A 75 -0.45 -10.95 -5.44
N HIS A 76 -0.25 -12.12 -4.80
CA HIS A 76 -0.90 -12.48 -3.55
C HIS A 76 0.04 -12.36 -2.34
N ILE A 77 1.30 -12.76 -2.50
CA ILE A 77 2.28 -12.77 -1.39
C ILE A 77 2.60 -11.36 -0.92
N VAL A 78 2.82 -10.42 -1.85
CA VAL A 78 3.23 -9.05 -1.51
C VAL A 78 2.13 -8.31 -0.71
N PRO A 79 0.84 -8.33 -1.10
CA PRO A 79 -0.24 -7.79 -0.28
C PRO A 79 -0.34 -8.39 1.12
N THR A 80 -0.11 -9.71 1.27
CA THR A 80 -0.13 -10.36 2.60
C THR A 80 1.00 -9.85 3.49
N ILE A 81 2.20 -9.65 2.93
CA ILE A 81 3.33 -9.07 3.67
C ILE A 81 3.03 -7.64 4.08
N ILE A 82 2.48 -6.82 3.18
CA ILE A 82 2.04 -5.44 3.45
C ILE A 82 1.06 -5.42 4.63
N LEU A 83 0.02 -6.26 4.59
CA LEU A 83 -0.99 -6.33 5.63
C LEU A 83 -0.39 -6.75 6.98
N GLY A 84 0.49 -7.76 6.99
CA GLY A 84 1.18 -8.18 8.21
C GLY A 84 2.05 -7.07 8.82
N LEU A 85 2.78 -6.32 7.99
CA LEU A 85 3.58 -5.18 8.43
C LEU A 85 2.70 -4.02 8.95
N MET A 86 1.55 -3.75 8.33
CA MET A 86 0.58 -2.76 8.81
C MET A 86 0.00 -3.15 10.18
N ILE A 87 -0.43 -4.41 10.36
CA ILE A 87 -0.93 -4.91 11.64
C ILE A 87 0.15 -4.73 12.73
N ARG A 88 1.39 -5.11 12.44
CA ARG A 88 2.51 -4.93 13.37
C ARG A 88 2.75 -3.47 13.71
N ALA A 89 2.68 -2.56 12.73
CA ALA A 89 2.83 -1.13 12.95
C ALA A 89 1.72 -0.58 13.87
N LEU A 90 0.47 -1.03 13.69
CA LEU A 90 -0.67 -0.65 14.52
C LEU A 90 -0.54 -1.14 15.97
N ILE A 91 -0.15 -2.40 16.17
CA ILE A 91 0.09 -2.95 17.51
C ILE A 91 1.19 -2.15 18.23
N LEU A 92 2.28 -1.84 17.51
CA LEU A 92 3.38 -1.06 18.07
C LEU A 92 2.93 0.36 18.45
N GLN A 93 2.10 1.00 17.61
CA GLN A 93 1.53 2.32 17.90
C GLN A 93 0.60 2.28 19.12
N GLN A 94 -0.25 1.25 19.24
CA GLN A 94 -1.17 1.10 20.37
C GLN A 94 -0.41 0.93 21.69
N ASN A 95 0.63 0.09 21.72
CA ASN A 95 1.46 -0.11 22.90
C ASN A 95 2.16 1.19 23.33
N LEU A 96 2.66 1.98 22.39
CA LEU A 96 3.27 3.28 22.69
C LEU A 96 2.25 4.27 23.27
N ASN A 97 1.04 4.33 22.72
CA ASN A 97 -0.02 5.20 23.22
C ASN A 97 -0.49 4.80 24.64
N LEU A 98 -0.52 3.49 24.94
CA LEU A 98 -0.86 3.00 26.29
C LEU A 98 0.21 3.40 27.33
N LEU A 99 1.49 3.37 26.97
CA LEU A 99 2.59 3.79 27.84
C LEU A 99 2.57 5.30 28.13
N LYS A 100 2.13 6.13 27.17
CA LYS A 100 2.00 7.59 27.36
C LYS A 100 0.84 8.01 28.26
N LYS A 101 -0.15 7.13 28.47
CA LYS A 101 -1.33 7.40 29.30
C LYS A 101 -1.13 7.07 30.80
N LYS A 102 -0.05 6.36 31.15
CA LYS A 102 0.36 6.10 32.54
C LYS A 102 1.31 7.19 33.03
#